data_AF-A0A2E1HMX0-F1
#
_entry.id   AF-A0A2E1HMX0-F1
#
_cell.length_a   1.000
_cell.length_b   1.000
_cell.length_c   1.000
_cell.angle_alpha   90.00
_cell.angle_beta   90.00
_cell.angle_gamma   90.00
#
_symmetry.space_group_name_H-M   'P 1'
#
loop_
_entity.id
_entity.type
_entity.pdbx_description
1 polymer ?
#
loop_
_entity_poly.entity_id
_entity_poly.type
_entity_poly.pdbx_seq_one_letter_code
_entity_poly.pdbx_strand_id
1 'polypeptide(L)' 'MDLTGLVSYIISAFSVLAGIAIFFGNEEYMVPASGRSLRLPCSFLFWFLALIFWAMAVKVEDDDSII' A
#
# COMPACT_ATOMS: atom_id res chain seq x y z
N MET A 1 -3.81 2.75 -21.50
CA MET A 1 -3.71 2.78 -20.03
C MET A 1 -4.89 3.58 -19.53
N ASP A 2 -5.94 2.88 -19.13
CA ASP A 2 -7.13 3.49 -18.57
C ASP A 2 -6.84 4.30 -17.30
N LEU A 3 -7.64 5.35 -17.08
CA LEU A 3 -7.58 6.21 -15.89
C LEU A 3 -7.61 5.37 -14.60
N THR A 4 -8.37 4.27 -14.61
CA THR A 4 -8.48 3.31 -13.51
C THR A 4 -7.17 2.57 -13.21
N GLY A 5 -6.43 2.17 -14.26
CA GLY A 5 -5.11 1.55 -14.11
C GLY A 5 -4.09 2.54 -13.54
N LEU A 6 -4.09 3.76 -14.06
CA LEU A 6 -3.22 4.85 -13.58
C LEU A 6 -3.49 5.21 -12.11
N VAL A 7 -4.75 5.33 -11.71
CA VAL A 7 -5.13 5.58 -10.30
C VAL A 7 -4.68 4.41 -9.40
N SER A 8 -4.81 3.17 -9.86
CA SER A 8 -4.40 1.98 -9.10
C SER A 8 -2.89 1.92 -8.87
N TYR A 9 -2.07 2.28 -9.87
CA TYR A 9 -0.61 2.38 -9.70
C TYR A 9 -0.21 3.49 -8.72
N ILE A 10 -0.86 4.66 -8.78
CA ILE A 10 -0.58 5.77 -7.86
C ILE A 10 -0.91 5.37 -6.42
N ILE A 11 -2.06 4.72 -6.19
CA ILE A 11 -2.46 4.26 -4.86
C ILE A 11 -1.53 3.15 -4.36
N SER A 12 -1.09 2.25 -5.23
CA SER A 12 -0.08 1.23 -4.89
C SER A 12 1.24 1.88 -4.46
N ALA A 13 1.77 2.83 -5.23
CA ALA A 13 2.99 3.55 -4.87
C ALA A 13 2.86 4.30 -3.54
N PHE A 14 1.71 4.95 -3.31
CA PHE A 14 1.43 5.67 -2.07
C PHE A 14 1.35 4.74 -0.86
N SER A 15 0.76 3.55 -1.01
CA SER A 15 0.67 2.56 0.07
C SER A 15 2.02 1.91 0.39
N VAL A 16 2.91 1.71 -0.60
CA VAL A 16 4.31 1.33 -0.34
C VAL A 16 5.04 2.41 0.46
N LEU A 17 4.93 3.67 0.03
CA LEU A 17 5.56 4.81 0.72
C LEU A 17 5.04 4.98 2.15
N ALA A 18 3.73 4.84 2.36
CA ALA A 18 3.13 4.87 3.68
C ALA A 18 3.65 3.71 4.56
N GLY A 19 3.73 2.49 4.02
CA GLY A 19 4.29 1.34 4.73
C GLY A 19 5.76 1.53 5.14
N ILE A 20 6.58 2.10 4.26
CA ILE A 20 7.99 2.44 4.55
C ILE A 20 8.08 3.55 5.60
N ALA A 21 7.28 4.61 5.47
CA ALA A 21 7.25 5.71 6.42
C ALA A 21 6.83 5.24 7.83
N ILE A 22 5.87 4.32 7.92
CA ILE A 22 5.45 3.69 9.18
C ILE A 22 6.55 2.75 9.69
N PHE A 23 7.23 2.01 8.82
CA PHE A 23 8.32 1.12 9.22
C PHE A 23 9.55 1.88 9.74
N PHE A 24 9.88 3.05 9.20
CA PHE A 24 11.02 3.88 9.65
C PHE A 24 10.63 5.00 10.64
N GLY A 25 9.34 5.31 10.79
CA GLY A 25 8.87 6.38 11.68
C GLY A 25 9.11 6.06 13.15
N ASN A 26 9.67 7.02 13.90
CA ASN A 26 9.99 6.88 15.32
C ASN A 26 8.77 6.46 16.18
N GLU A 27 9.02 5.65 17.22
CA GLU A 27 8.02 5.10 18.15
C GLU A 27 7.23 6.16 18.95
N GLU A 28 7.62 7.43 18.86
CA GLU A 28 7.12 8.52 19.71
C GLU A 28 5.71 9.02 19.33
N TYR A 29 5.25 8.79 18.10
CA TYR A 29 3.90 9.22 17.65
C TYR A 29 2.85 8.11 17.63
N MET A 30 3.25 6.85 17.81
CA MET A 30 2.37 5.69 17.78
C MET A 30 2.42 4.99 19.13
N VAL A 31 2.16 5.75 20.21
CA VAL A 31 2.09 5.20 21.57
C VAL A 31 0.91 4.22 21.62
N PRO A 32 1.14 2.90 21.71
CA PRO A 32 0.04 1.97 21.82
C PRO A 32 -0.55 2.11 23.22
N ALA A 33 -1.83 2.44 23.33
CA ALA A 33 -2.55 2.37 24.61
C ALA A 33 -2.49 0.94 25.24
N SER A 34 -2.08 -0.07 24.46
CA SER A 34 -1.97 -1.47 24.88
C SER A 34 -0.53 -1.99 25.08
N GLY A 35 0.52 -1.14 25.02
CA GLY A 35 1.90 -1.55 25.32
C GLY A 35 2.56 -2.56 24.36
N ARG A 36 1.95 -2.84 23.20
CA ARG A 36 2.47 -3.78 22.18
C ARG A 36 2.69 -3.06 20.87
N SER A 37 3.85 -3.30 20.24
CA SER A 37 4.33 -2.55 19.06
C SER A 37 3.39 -2.72 17.86
N LEU A 38 2.46 -1.76 17.68
CA LEU A 38 1.42 -1.76 16.64
C LEU A 38 1.96 -1.37 15.24
N ARG A 39 3.25 -1.00 15.17
CA ARG A 39 3.92 -0.51 13.95
C ARG A 39 4.19 -1.61 12.93
N LEU A 40 4.61 -2.79 13.40
CA LEU A 40 4.83 -3.98 12.57
C LEU A 40 3.56 -4.44 11.84
N PRO A 41 2.41 -4.69 12.50
CA PRO A 41 1.21 -5.12 11.81
C PRO A 41 0.63 -4.02 10.89
N CYS A 42 0.81 -2.74 11.24
CA CYS A 42 0.33 -1.63 10.43
C CYS A 42 1.16 -1.45 9.14
N SER A 43 2.49 -1.46 9.23
CA SER A 43 3.37 -1.42 8.05
C SER A 43 3.13 -2.63 7.13
N PHE A 44 2.94 -3.82 7.71
CA PHE A 44 2.61 -5.03 6.96
C PHE A 44 1.29 -4.92 6.21
N LEU A 45 0.24 -4.38 6.84
CA LEU A 45 -1.05 -4.12 6.19
C LEU A 45 -0.91 -3.17 4.99
N PHE A 46 -0.16 -2.08 5.13
CA PHE A 46 0.07 -1.13 4.04
C PHE A 46 0.84 -1.74 2.86
N TRP A 47 1.84 -2.59 3.14
CA TRP A 47 2.53 -3.34 2.10
C TRP A 47 1.64 -4.37 1.42
N PHE A 48 0.79 -5.08 2.16
CA PHE A 48 -0.18 -6.01 1.58
C PHE A 48 -1.19 -5.29 0.68
N LEU A 49 -1.67 -4.12 1.11
CA LEU A 49 -2.59 -3.29 0.34
C LEU A 49 -1.94 -2.80 -0.96
N ALA A 50 -0.67 -2.43 -0.91
CA ALA A 50 0.10 -2.05 -2.09
C ALA A 50 0.19 -3.18 -3.12
N LEU A 51 0.43 -4.41 -2.68
CA LEU A 51 0.46 -5.59 -3.55
C LEU A 51 -0.91 -5.87 -4.18
N ILE A 52 -2.00 -5.69 -3.43
CA ILE A 52 -3.36 -5.85 -3.96
C ILE A 52 -3.65 -4.82 -5.04
N PHE A 53 -3.35 -3.54 -4.78
CA PHE A 53 -3.55 -2.48 -5.78
C PHE A 53 -2.65 -2.63 -7.00
N TRP A 54 -1.43 -3.14 -6.81
CA TRP A 54 -0.53 -3.48 -7.91
C TRP A 54 -1.11 -4.61 -8.77
N ALA A 55 -1.57 -5.69 -8.14
CA ALA A 55 -2.17 -6.83 -8.84
C ALA A 55 -3.45 -6.42 -9.60
N MET A 56 -4.25 -5.52 -9.03
CA MET A 56 -5.42 -4.95 -9.70
C MET A 56 -5.01 -4.05 -10.87
N ALA A 57 -3.95 -3.25 -10.75
CA ALA A 57 -3.45 -2.42 -11.84
C ALA A 57 -2.98 -3.25 -13.03
N VAL A 58 -2.21 -4.31 -12.77
CA VAL A 58 -1.76 -5.28 -13.80
C VAL A 58 -2.96 -5.95 -14.47
N LYS A 59 -3.99 -6.33 -13.69
CA LYS A 59 -5.21 -6.92 -14.23
C LYS A 59 -5.99 -5.97 -15.14
N VAL A 60 -6.09 -4.69 -14.78
CA VAL A 60 -6.75 -3.66 -15.60
C VAL A 60 -5.99 -3.44 -16.91
N GLU A 61 -4.65 -3.43 -16.87
CA GLU A 61 -3.84 -3.35 -18.10
C GLU A 61 -3.98 -4.59 -18.98
N ASP A 62 -4.06 -5.79 -18.38
CA ASP A 62 -4.27 -7.04 -19.12
C ASP A 62 -5.66 -7.07 -19.80
N ASP A 63 -6.73 -6.66 -19.10
CA ASP A 63 -8.09 -6.62 -19.67
C ASP A 63 -8.21 -5.58 -20.82
N ASP A 64 -7.52 -4.44 -20.72
CA ASP A 64 -7.47 -3.43 -21.80
C ASP A 64 -6.73 -3.91 -23.06
N SER A 65 -5.80 -4.86 -22.91
CA SER A 65 -4.95 -5.34 -24.01
C SER A 65 -5.59 -6.43 -24.89
N ILE A 66 -6.78 -6.92 -24.52
CA ILE A 66 -7.49 -8.03 -25.18
C ILE A 66 -8.48 -7.54 -26.26
N ILE A 67 -8.44 -6.26 -26.63
CA ILE A 67 -9.21 -5.68 -27.75
C ILE A 67 -8.29 -5.34 -28.92
#